data_AF-A0A928S3K4-F1
#
_entry.id   AF-A0A928S3K4-F1
#
_cell.length_a   1.000
_cell.length_b   1.000
_cell.length_c   1.000
_cell.angle_alpha   90.00
_cell.angle_beta   90.00
_cell.angle_gamma   90.00
#
_symmetry.space_group_name_H-M   'P 1'
#
loop_
_entity.id
_entity.type
_entity.pdbx_description
1 polymer ?
#
loop_
_entity_poly.entity_id
_entity_poly.type
_entity_poly.pdbx_seq_one_letter_code
_entity_poly.pdbx_strand_id
1 'polypeptide(L)'
;MYILHLFSLLWMLPLPGLSGKPPELVEAELHRRRIETAQIEWTLVPPANDGHGYREALHTSRVAYGDVIEVYHGLSDGRGHVEASPGEPFSYSERRLLIKDGEQWQYYAETPGANVNDIPERHMLYRNLRDLGFEPTPALSAHPTWYRQPAASYDPAEHHEDRVTVTGHWDNGMSVRWTLDPEKGMQPVRVEMLSGSEVLGACDTEYEQFDGLWFPKQCTFSHRGSTTVTISVLSAEFNRPEHPKELTPKDLGMVPGTQVSHTSLQQTAWTGEKLIPLIDWLNMAEAGEVDNSAWDEVVRRCQSPTGLGRYPKVVNDDFLGLTSVVARKPGLWEDYTRRFIQRFRLEGEQIDRAWTHLKECQKPAYAYLDEQKSVIREAEAERAKVAAELAKIEADRTKPAANPAPSAGAGTKDETSAGDSPQERSAAQAPDPTGAQPTDNAEAKPRAALQEQLGKLDERLKKLYEPIERIFEEKLKPGLAKLPTPAQIDAARVRESEPRRIIRPS
;
A
#
# COMPACT_ATOMS: atom_id res chain seq x y z
N MET A 1 43.48 -23.81 -10.28
CA MET A 1 42.73 -23.50 -11.52
C MET A 1 41.46 -24.36 -11.72
N TYR A 2 41.01 -25.15 -10.72
CA TYR A 2 39.76 -25.95 -10.79
C TYR A 2 38.58 -25.37 -9.98
N ILE A 3 38.81 -24.32 -9.16
CA ILE A 3 37.77 -23.69 -8.32
C ILE A 3 36.88 -22.71 -9.13
N LEU A 4 37.34 -22.26 -10.30
CA LEU A 4 36.58 -21.33 -11.17
C LEU A 4 35.48 -22.02 -12.01
N HIS A 5 35.46 -23.35 -12.15
CA HIS A 5 34.38 -24.06 -12.86
C HIS A 5 33.23 -24.52 -11.96
N LEU A 6 33.47 -24.64 -10.65
CA LEU A 6 32.43 -25.04 -9.68
C LEU A 6 31.44 -23.90 -9.38
N PHE A 7 31.86 -22.64 -9.50
CA PHE A 7 30.96 -21.51 -9.36
C PHE A 7 29.94 -21.41 -10.51
N SER A 8 30.28 -21.83 -11.74
CA SER A 8 29.34 -21.79 -12.87
C SER A 8 28.21 -22.83 -12.80
N LEU A 9 28.42 -23.94 -12.09
CA LEU A 9 27.41 -25.01 -11.96
C LEU A 9 26.39 -24.76 -10.83
N LEU A 10 26.75 -23.99 -9.80
CA LEU A 10 25.82 -23.66 -8.71
C LEU A 10 24.71 -22.66 -9.13
N TRP A 11 24.91 -21.94 -10.24
CA TRP A 11 23.89 -21.06 -10.85
C TRP A 11 22.88 -21.81 -11.75
N MET A 12 23.03 -23.13 -11.94
CA MET A 12 22.11 -23.93 -12.77
C MET A 12 20.95 -24.58 -12.02
N LEU A 13 20.82 -24.37 -10.70
CA LEU A 13 19.58 -24.76 -10.03
C LEU A 13 18.46 -23.85 -10.57
N PRO A 14 17.41 -24.41 -11.20
CA PRO A 14 16.34 -23.60 -11.76
C PRO A 14 15.72 -22.79 -10.61
N LEU A 15 15.94 -21.47 -10.64
CA LEU A 15 15.27 -20.58 -9.70
C LEU A 15 13.76 -20.78 -9.88
N PRO A 16 13.00 -20.97 -8.78
CA PRO A 16 11.55 -21.07 -8.85
C PRO A 16 10.98 -19.91 -9.67
N GLY A 17 10.22 -20.22 -10.73
CA GLY A 17 9.61 -19.23 -11.62
C GLY A 17 10.39 -18.86 -12.89
N LEU A 18 11.54 -19.49 -13.20
CA LEU A 18 12.25 -19.27 -14.48
C LEU A 18 11.99 -20.34 -15.56
N SER A 19 11.30 -21.43 -15.22
CA SER A 19 11.01 -22.49 -16.20
C SER A 19 10.13 -21.96 -17.34
N GLY A 20 10.61 -22.08 -18.59
CA GLY A 20 9.89 -21.65 -19.79
C GLY A 20 10.05 -20.18 -20.18
N LYS A 21 10.79 -19.38 -19.40
CA LYS A 21 11.09 -17.98 -19.74
C LYS A 21 12.20 -17.89 -20.80
N PRO A 22 12.08 -17.05 -21.84
CA PRO A 22 13.14 -16.85 -22.83
C PRO A 22 14.44 -16.34 -22.18
N PRO A 23 15.61 -16.82 -22.62
CA PRO A 23 16.90 -16.53 -21.99
C PRO A 23 17.24 -15.05 -21.94
N GLU A 24 16.80 -14.25 -22.92
CA GLU A 24 17.02 -12.81 -22.99
C GLU A 24 16.28 -12.08 -21.87
N LEU A 25 15.04 -12.49 -21.58
CA LEU A 25 14.29 -11.94 -20.46
C LEU A 25 14.88 -12.40 -19.11
N VAL A 26 15.39 -13.63 -19.02
CA VAL A 26 16.13 -14.10 -17.84
C VAL A 26 17.40 -13.26 -17.62
N GLU A 27 18.15 -12.96 -18.66
CA GLU A 27 19.34 -12.10 -18.59
C GLU A 27 18.98 -10.70 -18.08
N ALA A 28 17.91 -10.11 -18.62
CA ALA A 28 17.40 -8.82 -18.20
C ALA A 28 17.04 -8.80 -16.69
N GLU A 29 16.38 -9.84 -16.18
CA GLU A 29 16.05 -10.00 -14.76
C GLU A 29 17.29 -10.22 -13.89
N LEU A 30 18.25 -11.03 -14.34
CA LEU A 30 19.50 -11.27 -13.64
C LEU A 30 20.33 -9.99 -13.50
N HIS A 31 20.35 -9.13 -14.52
CA HIS A 31 21.04 -7.85 -14.46
C HIS A 31 20.51 -6.98 -13.31
N ARG A 32 19.20 -6.92 -13.10
CA ARG A 32 18.58 -6.18 -11.98
C ARG A 32 18.93 -6.76 -10.62
N ARG A 33 19.04 -8.09 -10.53
CA ARG A 33 19.42 -8.79 -9.30
C ARG A 33 20.88 -8.55 -8.89
N ARG A 34 21.72 -7.98 -9.77
CA ARG A 34 23.06 -7.52 -9.41
C ARG A 34 23.02 -6.31 -8.45
N ILE A 35 21.89 -5.60 -8.37
CA ILE A 35 21.69 -4.50 -7.42
C ILE A 35 21.18 -5.09 -6.10
N GLU A 36 22.11 -5.43 -5.22
CA GLU A 36 21.81 -5.92 -3.87
C GLU A 36 21.43 -4.78 -2.94
N THR A 37 22.19 -3.69 -3.00
CA THR A 37 21.93 -2.48 -2.22
C THR A 37 21.97 -1.26 -3.12
N ALA A 38 21.16 -0.26 -2.81
CA ALA A 38 21.12 0.98 -3.58
C ALA A 38 20.77 2.18 -2.72
N GLN A 39 21.27 3.35 -3.12
CA GLN A 39 20.76 4.65 -2.72
C GLN A 39 20.43 5.43 -4.01
N ILE A 40 19.17 5.85 -4.14
CA ILE A 40 18.62 6.41 -5.38
C ILE A 40 17.89 7.71 -5.05
N GLU A 41 18.23 8.79 -5.73
CA GLU A 41 17.47 10.04 -5.73
C GLU A 41 16.70 10.17 -7.03
N TRP A 42 15.41 10.46 -6.94
CA TRP A 42 14.53 10.44 -8.11
C TRP A 42 13.37 11.42 -7.97
N THR A 43 12.78 11.79 -9.09
CA THR A 43 11.59 12.62 -9.15
C THR A 43 10.42 11.90 -9.81
N LEU A 44 9.22 12.32 -9.42
CA LEU A 44 7.97 11.85 -9.98
C LEU A 44 7.14 13.03 -10.49
N VAL A 45 6.82 12.98 -11.78
CA VAL A 45 5.87 13.90 -12.43
C VAL A 45 4.60 13.10 -12.75
N PRO A 46 3.49 13.33 -12.03
CA PRO A 46 2.22 12.66 -12.27
C PRO A 46 1.50 13.28 -13.51
N PRO A 47 0.29 12.82 -13.89
CA PRO A 47 -0.30 13.21 -15.16
C PRO A 47 -0.70 14.69 -15.14
N ALA A 48 -0.42 15.41 -16.22
CA ALA A 48 -0.79 16.84 -16.32
C ALA A 48 -2.30 17.11 -16.19
N ASN A 49 -3.15 16.09 -16.41
CA ASN A 49 -4.60 16.22 -16.57
C ASN A 49 -5.44 15.88 -15.33
N ASP A 50 -4.84 15.55 -14.19
CA ASP A 50 -5.63 15.24 -12.99
C ASP A 50 -6.28 16.47 -12.31
N GLY A 51 -6.07 17.68 -12.86
CA GLY A 51 -6.71 18.91 -12.37
C GLY A 51 -6.17 19.41 -11.03
N HIS A 52 -5.21 18.72 -10.44
CA HIS A 52 -4.63 19.06 -9.15
C HIS A 52 -3.32 19.85 -9.28
N GLY A 53 -2.82 20.05 -10.51
CA GLY A 53 -1.62 20.84 -10.77
C GLY A 53 -0.40 20.25 -10.07
N TYR A 54 -0.36 18.92 -9.97
CA TYR A 54 0.75 18.25 -9.31
C TYR A 54 2.05 18.62 -10.01
N ARG A 55 3.02 18.96 -9.17
CA ARG A 55 4.38 19.31 -9.59
C ARG A 55 5.28 18.11 -9.36
N GLU A 56 6.45 18.18 -9.95
CA GLU A 56 7.52 17.22 -9.74
C GLU A 56 7.78 17.03 -8.24
N ALA A 57 7.66 15.78 -7.78
CA ALA A 57 7.90 15.35 -6.42
C ALA A 57 9.33 14.81 -6.29
N LEU A 58 10.05 15.19 -5.23
CA LEU A 58 11.38 14.68 -4.92
C LEU A 58 11.31 13.52 -3.93
N HIS A 59 12.00 12.45 -4.26
CA HIS A 59 12.09 11.24 -3.46
C HIS A 59 13.54 10.78 -3.31
N THR A 60 13.83 10.13 -2.20
CA THR A 60 14.99 9.24 -2.08
C THR A 60 14.54 7.83 -1.76
N SER A 61 15.31 6.85 -2.20
CA SER A 61 15.08 5.45 -1.90
C SER A 61 16.36 4.76 -1.51
N ARG A 62 16.25 3.87 -0.52
CA ARG A 62 17.32 2.95 -0.12
C ARG A 62 16.82 1.53 -0.30
N VAL A 63 17.67 0.66 -0.83
CA VAL A 63 17.37 -0.76 -1.04
C VAL A 63 18.42 -1.58 -0.32
N ALA A 64 17.99 -2.61 0.40
CA ALA A 64 18.86 -3.64 0.95
C ALA A 64 18.23 -5.02 0.77
N TYR A 65 18.66 -5.72 -0.28
CA TYR A 65 18.11 -7.00 -0.72
C TYR A 65 16.61 -6.97 -0.96
N GLY A 66 15.80 -7.40 0.02
CA GLY A 66 14.34 -7.37 -0.05
C GLY A 66 13.73 -6.11 0.56
N ASP A 67 14.47 -5.40 1.40
CA ASP A 67 13.97 -4.25 2.14
C ASP A 67 14.07 -2.97 1.29
N VAL A 68 13.08 -2.11 1.41
CA VAL A 68 13.05 -0.82 0.71
C VAL A 68 12.61 0.29 1.65
N ILE A 69 13.37 1.37 1.70
CA ILE A 69 12.93 2.65 2.26
C ILE A 69 12.67 3.62 1.13
N GLU A 70 11.53 4.31 1.19
CA GLU A 70 11.23 5.48 0.36
C GLU A 70 10.98 6.68 1.27
N VAL A 71 11.67 7.79 0.99
CA VAL A 71 11.42 9.08 1.61
C VAL A 71 10.88 10.03 0.56
N TYR A 72 9.69 10.55 0.80
CA TYR A 72 9.11 11.65 0.05
C TYR A 72 9.50 12.98 0.72
N HIS A 73 10.29 13.79 0.02
CA HIS A 73 10.81 15.06 0.53
C HIS A 73 9.88 16.25 0.24
N GLY A 74 8.86 16.08 -0.61
CA GLY A 74 7.99 17.15 -1.06
C GLY A 74 8.07 17.37 -2.56
N LEU A 75 7.73 18.57 -3.01
CA LEU A 75 7.89 19.01 -4.39
C LEU A 75 9.32 19.52 -4.63
N SER A 76 9.81 19.40 -5.85
CA SER A 76 11.17 19.84 -6.24
C SER A 76 11.38 21.34 -6.10
N ASP A 77 10.30 22.14 -6.07
CA ASP A 77 10.36 23.58 -5.77
C ASP A 77 10.43 23.92 -4.27
N GLY A 78 10.66 22.92 -3.42
CA GLY A 78 10.81 23.07 -1.97
C GLY A 78 9.49 23.21 -1.21
N ARG A 79 8.34 23.10 -1.87
CA ARG A 79 7.03 23.10 -1.18
C ARG A 79 6.68 21.69 -0.71
N GLY A 80 6.21 21.57 0.53
CA GLY A 80 5.68 20.32 1.07
C GLY A 80 4.40 19.88 0.37
N HIS A 81 4.11 18.57 0.47
CA HIS A 81 2.99 17.79 -0.08
C HIS A 81 1.87 18.55 -0.84
N VAL A 82 1.50 18.02 -2.00
CA VAL A 82 0.57 18.63 -2.99
C VAL A 82 -0.87 18.85 -2.49
N GLU A 83 -1.23 18.32 -1.31
CA GLU A 83 -2.61 18.27 -0.87
C GLU A 83 -3.02 19.34 0.14
N ALA A 84 -2.13 20.27 0.52
CA ALA A 84 -2.56 21.41 1.33
C ALA A 84 -3.53 22.28 0.52
N SER A 85 -4.77 22.41 0.99
CA SER A 85 -5.71 23.36 0.39
C SER A 85 -5.12 24.78 0.51
N PRO A 86 -5.31 25.67 -0.50
CA PRO A 86 -4.79 27.03 -0.43
C PRO A 86 -5.19 27.74 0.88
N GLY A 87 -4.19 28.20 1.64
CA GLY A 87 -4.39 28.87 2.93
C GLY A 87 -4.44 27.95 4.16
N GLU A 88 -4.19 26.65 4.01
CA GLU A 88 -3.88 25.74 5.11
C GLU A 88 -2.36 25.68 5.32
N PRO A 89 -1.87 25.62 6.57
CA PRO A 89 -0.45 25.36 6.80
C PRO A 89 -0.11 24.00 6.17
N PHE A 90 0.93 23.99 5.33
CA PHE A 90 1.42 22.74 4.75
C PHE A 90 1.74 21.77 5.88
N SER A 91 1.38 20.49 5.74
CA SER A 91 1.95 19.43 6.58
C SER A 91 3.33 19.15 6.01
N TYR A 92 4.37 19.70 6.66
CA TYR A 92 5.75 19.70 6.17
C TYR A 92 6.52 18.40 6.47
N SER A 93 5.88 17.40 7.05
CA SER A 93 6.62 16.21 7.41
C SER A 93 6.94 15.35 6.18
N GLU A 94 8.24 15.10 5.99
CA GLU A 94 8.73 14.05 5.10
C GLU A 94 7.99 12.75 5.43
N ARG A 95 7.38 12.14 4.40
CA ARG A 95 6.77 10.82 4.54
C ARG A 95 7.84 9.79 4.29
N ARG A 96 8.06 8.91 5.26
CA ARG A 96 9.05 7.84 5.22
C ARG A 96 8.31 6.51 5.26
N LEU A 97 8.61 5.65 4.31
CA LEU A 97 8.03 4.32 4.17
C LEU A 97 9.15 3.30 4.24
N LEU A 98 8.94 2.20 4.98
CA LEU A 98 9.78 1.00 4.96
C LEU A 98 8.89 -0.17 4.60
N ILE A 99 9.31 -0.95 3.60
CA ILE A 99 8.75 -2.26 3.27
C ILE A 99 9.76 -3.31 3.73
N LYS A 100 9.33 -4.20 4.62
CA LYS A 100 10.14 -5.28 5.18
C LYS A 100 9.25 -6.44 5.59
N ASP A 101 9.62 -7.66 5.22
CA ASP A 101 9.00 -8.92 5.69
C ASP A 101 7.45 -8.97 5.61
N GLY A 102 6.85 -8.35 4.60
CA GLY A 102 5.38 -8.31 4.43
C GLY A 102 4.69 -7.15 5.15
N GLU A 103 5.45 -6.27 5.78
CA GLU A 103 4.93 -5.10 6.51
C GLU A 103 5.26 -3.79 5.79
N GLN A 104 4.32 -2.84 5.82
CA GLN A 104 4.55 -1.44 5.46
C GLN A 104 4.57 -0.58 6.72
N TRP A 105 5.74 -0.09 7.06
CA TRP A 105 5.92 0.92 8.09
C TRP A 105 5.82 2.30 7.45
N GLN A 106 4.96 3.15 7.99
CA GLN A 106 4.75 4.52 7.54
C GLN A 106 4.96 5.48 8.70
N TYR A 107 5.93 6.36 8.54
CA TYR A 107 6.29 7.38 9.51
C TYR A 107 6.32 8.75 8.85
N TYR A 108 5.88 9.77 9.59
CA TYR A 108 6.02 11.15 9.19
C TYR A 108 7.00 11.80 10.16
N ALA A 109 8.06 12.43 9.64
CA ALA A 109 9.21 12.87 10.46
C ALA A 109 8.86 13.83 11.62
N GLU A 110 7.68 14.45 11.58
CA GLU A 110 7.21 15.40 12.58
C GLU A 110 5.93 14.94 13.28
N THR A 111 5.62 13.64 13.25
CA THR A 111 4.49 13.07 14.01
C THR A 111 4.99 12.21 15.15
N PRO A 112 4.23 12.12 16.27
CA PRO A 112 4.61 11.31 17.41
C PRO A 112 4.31 9.82 17.21
N GLY A 113 3.75 9.45 16.06
CA GLY A 113 3.36 8.08 15.75
C GLY A 113 3.76 7.63 14.35
N ALA A 114 3.77 6.31 14.19
CA ALA A 114 3.94 5.58 12.94
C ALA A 114 2.84 4.52 12.83
N ASN A 115 2.53 4.13 11.60
CA ASN A 115 1.56 3.07 11.31
C ASN A 115 2.27 1.89 10.65
N VAL A 116 1.89 0.68 11.02
CA VAL A 116 2.33 -0.56 10.39
C VAL A 116 1.10 -1.27 9.85
N ASN A 117 1.16 -1.63 8.57
CA ASN A 117 0.11 -2.38 7.92
C ASN A 117 0.71 -3.65 7.33
N ASP A 118 0.03 -4.77 7.54
CA ASP A 118 0.29 -5.99 6.77
C ASP A 118 0.01 -5.68 5.29
N ILE A 119 1.00 -5.85 4.44
CA ILE A 119 0.79 -5.82 2.99
C ILE A 119 0.77 -7.26 2.50
N PRO A 120 -0.29 -7.69 1.81
CA PRO A 120 -0.26 -9.00 1.18
C PRO A 120 0.96 -9.08 0.27
N GLU A 121 1.66 -10.21 0.22
CA GLU A 121 2.96 -10.39 -0.46
C GLU A 121 3.02 -9.76 -1.87
N ARG A 122 1.92 -9.86 -2.63
CA ARG A 122 1.73 -9.25 -3.95
C ARG A 122 1.90 -7.71 -4.00
N HIS A 123 1.80 -7.04 -2.85
CA HIS A 123 1.91 -5.60 -2.71
C HIS A 123 3.30 -5.10 -2.30
N MET A 124 4.21 -5.97 -1.86
CA MET A 124 5.57 -5.54 -1.48
C MET A 124 6.37 -4.99 -2.68
N LEU A 125 6.06 -5.46 -3.88
CA LEU A 125 6.80 -5.14 -5.09
C LEU A 125 6.49 -3.72 -5.65
N TYR A 126 5.51 -2.99 -5.10
CA TYR A 126 5.03 -1.72 -5.70
C TYR A 126 6.00 -0.54 -5.58
N ARG A 127 7.14 -0.67 -4.89
CA ARG A 127 8.05 0.47 -4.63
C ARG A 127 9.53 0.16 -4.80
N ASN A 128 9.87 -1.03 -5.30
CA ASN A 128 11.26 -1.38 -5.56
C ASN A 128 11.69 -0.77 -6.90
N LEU A 129 12.47 0.31 -6.86
CA LEU A 129 12.95 0.99 -8.08
C LEU A 129 13.84 0.11 -8.96
N ARG A 130 14.32 -1.04 -8.47
CA ARG A 130 14.98 -2.03 -9.35
C ARG A 130 14.05 -2.58 -10.40
N ASP A 131 12.74 -2.60 -10.16
CA ASP A 131 11.72 -3.06 -11.12
C ASP A 131 11.31 -1.97 -12.12
N LEU A 132 11.86 -0.75 -11.99
CA LEU A 132 11.58 0.36 -12.89
C LEU A 132 11.95 -0.01 -14.34
N GLY A 133 11.08 0.31 -15.29
CA GLY A 133 11.25 -0.04 -16.70
C GLY A 133 10.88 -1.47 -17.08
N PHE A 134 10.60 -2.36 -16.13
CA PHE A 134 10.10 -3.73 -16.41
C PHE A 134 8.56 -3.84 -16.40
N GLU A 135 7.88 -2.78 -15.96
CA GLU A 135 6.43 -2.77 -15.76
C GLU A 135 5.75 -1.84 -16.76
N PRO A 136 4.61 -2.24 -17.35
CA PRO A 136 3.90 -1.43 -18.34
C PRO A 136 3.08 -0.27 -17.72
N THR A 137 2.98 -0.23 -16.39
CA THR A 137 2.22 0.77 -15.63
C THR A 137 3.04 1.19 -14.43
N PRO A 138 2.93 2.44 -13.95
CA PRO A 138 3.68 2.85 -12.78
C PRO A 138 3.18 2.03 -11.60
N ALA A 139 4.11 1.49 -10.83
CA ALA A 139 3.85 0.68 -9.64
C ALA A 139 2.99 1.41 -8.57
N LEU A 140 2.77 2.71 -8.74
CA LEU A 140 1.96 3.58 -7.88
C LEU A 140 0.46 3.55 -8.21
N SER A 141 0.07 2.94 -9.32
CA SER A 141 -1.34 2.82 -9.72
C SER A 141 -1.97 1.58 -9.09
N ALA A 142 -3.25 1.64 -8.71
CA ALA A 142 -4.04 0.49 -8.24
C ALA A 142 -4.29 -0.57 -9.35
N HIS A 143 -3.46 -0.59 -10.39
CA HIS A 143 -3.57 -1.53 -11.49
C HIS A 143 -3.28 -2.96 -11.01
N PRO A 144 -3.92 -3.94 -11.67
CA PRO A 144 -3.92 -5.31 -11.18
C PRO A 144 -2.53 -5.95 -11.33
N THR A 145 -2.02 -6.54 -10.24
CA THR A 145 -0.69 -7.14 -10.10
C THR A 145 -0.52 -8.50 -10.75
N TRP A 146 -1.47 -8.96 -11.56
CA TRP A 146 -1.42 -10.30 -12.15
C TRP A 146 -0.13 -10.51 -12.97
N TYR A 147 0.41 -9.46 -13.62
CA TYR A 147 1.63 -9.58 -14.42
C TYR A 147 2.91 -9.81 -13.60
N ARG A 148 2.84 -9.70 -12.27
CA ARG A 148 3.94 -10.09 -11.37
C ARG A 148 3.90 -11.57 -11.00
N GLN A 149 2.79 -12.25 -11.27
CA GLN A 149 2.75 -13.70 -11.25
C GLN A 149 3.52 -14.23 -12.48
N PRO A 150 4.12 -15.43 -12.40
CA PRO A 150 4.71 -16.05 -13.57
C PRO A 150 3.70 -16.09 -14.73
N ALA A 151 4.15 -15.75 -15.94
CA ALA A 151 3.31 -15.91 -17.12
C ALA A 151 2.96 -17.40 -17.29
N ALA A 152 1.76 -17.68 -17.74
CA ALA A 152 1.31 -19.04 -18.05
C ALA A 152 2.10 -19.63 -19.23
N SER A 153 2.51 -18.78 -20.17
CA SER A 153 3.36 -19.14 -21.30
C SER A 153 4.12 -17.93 -21.83
N TYR A 154 5.11 -18.18 -22.68
CA TYR A 154 5.86 -17.17 -23.42
C TYR A 154 5.90 -17.53 -24.90
N ASP A 155 5.80 -16.52 -25.76
CA ASP A 155 6.16 -16.65 -27.17
C ASP A 155 7.69 -16.87 -27.29
N PRO A 156 8.17 -17.53 -28.37
CA PRO A 156 9.58 -17.53 -28.70
C PRO A 156 10.12 -16.09 -28.85
N ALA A 157 11.35 -15.84 -28.39
CA ALA A 157 11.97 -14.53 -28.56
C ALA A 157 12.10 -14.17 -30.06
N GLU A 158 11.63 -12.99 -30.43
CA GLU A 158 11.75 -12.46 -31.79
C GLU A 158 12.99 -11.57 -31.84
N HIS A 159 13.98 -11.97 -32.65
CA HIS A 159 15.21 -11.19 -32.84
C HIS A 159 15.08 -10.27 -34.05
N HIS A 160 15.26 -8.98 -33.80
CA HIS A 160 15.40 -7.94 -34.81
C HIS A 160 16.88 -7.51 -34.90
N GLU A 161 17.21 -6.63 -35.85
CA GLU A 161 18.60 -6.21 -36.08
C GLU A 161 19.26 -5.62 -34.83
N ASP A 162 18.53 -4.82 -34.06
CA ASP A 162 19.01 -4.09 -32.88
C ASP A 162 18.21 -4.36 -31.59
N ARG A 163 17.15 -5.18 -31.65
CA ARG A 163 16.23 -5.43 -30.53
C ARG A 163 15.82 -6.88 -30.42
N VAL A 164 15.38 -7.29 -29.24
CA VAL A 164 14.70 -8.56 -29.01
C VAL A 164 13.33 -8.31 -28.42
N THR A 165 12.29 -8.94 -28.95
CA THR A 165 10.93 -8.85 -28.41
C THR A 165 10.57 -10.17 -27.73
N VAL A 166 10.08 -10.07 -26.50
CA VAL A 166 9.55 -11.22 -25.74
C VAL A 166 8.12 -10.90 -25.31
N THR A 167 7.20 -11.84 -25.50
CA THR A 167 5.81 -11.71 -25.04
C THR A 167 5.48 -12.82 -24.04
N GLY A 168 4.96 -12.45 -22.88
CA GLY A 168 4.39 -13.37 -21.90
C GLY A 168 2.86 -13.30 -21.91
N HIS A 169 2.20 -14.44 -21.68
CA HIS A 169 0.73 -14.55 -21.64
C HIS A 169 0.27 -15.06 -20.28
N TRP A 170 -0.84 -14.50 -19.79
CA TRP A 170 -1.45 -14.89 -18.52
C TRP A 170 -2.84 -15.52 -18.74
N ASP A 171 -3.27 -16.34 -17.78
CA ASP A 171 -4.53 -17.09 -17.85
C ASP A 171 -5.78 -16.19 -17.94
N ASN A 172 -5.66 -14.92 -17.57
CA ASN A 172 -6.73 -13.93 -17.70
C ASN A 172 -6.86 -13.34 -19.13
N GLY A 173 -6.09 -13.85 -20.10
CA GLY A 173 -6.09 -13.39 -21.49
C GLY A 173 -5.27 -12.13 -21.74
N MET A 174 -4.62 -11.58 -20.72
CA MET A 174 -3.72 -10.45 -20.87
C MET A 174 -2.32 -10.90 -21.29
N SER A 175 -1.57 -10.00 -21.91
CA SER A 175 -0.17 -10.25 -22.25
C SER A 175 0.71 -9.05 -21.90
N VAL A 176 1.99 -9.31 -21.68
CA VAL A 176 3.02 -8.27 -21.52
C VAL A 176 4.10 -8.51 -22.56
N ARG A 177 4.42 -7.47 -23.32
CA ARG A 177 5.49 -7.49 -24.32
C ARG A 177 6.64 -6.62 -23.85
N TRP A 178 7.84 -7.18 -23.83
CA TRP A 178 9.09 -6.47 -23.55
C TRP A 178 9.90 -6.34 -24.84
N THR A 179 10.31 -5.12 -25.17
CA THR A 179 11.32 -4.84 -26.19
C THR A 179 12.64 -4.59 -25.49
N LEU A 180 13.59 -5.51 -25.66
CA LEU A 180 14.88 -5.57 -25.01
C LEU A 180 15.98 -5.02 -25.93
N ASP A 181 16.98 -4.36 -25.33
CA ASP A 181 18.13 -3.80 -26.04
C ASP A 181 19.42 -4.57 -25.67
N PRO A 182 19.99 -5.36 -26.59
CA PRO A 182 21.23 -6.11 -26.36
C PRO A 182 22.43 -5.22 -25.98
N GLU A 183 22.53 -4.00 -26.51
CA GLU A 183 23.62 -3.08 -26.19
C GLU A 183 23.55 -2.58 -24.73
N LYS A 184 22.37 -2.68 -24.13
CA LYS A 184 22.11 -2.33 -22.74
C LYS A 184 22.07 -3.54 -21.82
N GLY A 185 22.59 -4.70 -22.22
CA GLY A 185 22.55 -5.93 -21.42
C GLY A 185 21.13 -6.48 -21.29
N MET A 186 20.40 -6.49 -22.40
CA MET A 186 19.01 -6.95 -22.52
C MET A 186 18.01 -6.18 -21.66
N GLN A 187 18.32 -4.96 -21.21
CA GLN A 187 17.37 -4.16 -20.47
C GLN A 187 16.15 -3.77 -21.35
N PRO A 188 14.91 -3.79 -20.81
CA PRO A 188 13.71 -3.44 -21.55
C PRO A 188 13.64 -1.93 -21.80
N VAL A 189 13.73 -1.52 -23.07
CA VAL A 189 13.55 -0.13 -23.50
C VAL A 189 12.07 0.25 -23.68
N ARG A 190 11.21 -0.76 -23.85
CA ARG A 190 9.76 -0.60 -23.88
C ARG A 190 9.06 -1.82 -23.27
N VAL A 191 8.00 -1.57 -22.51
CA VAL A 191 7.11 -2.62 -21.97
C VAL A 191 5.67 -2.26 -22.26
N GLU A 192 4.89 -3.18 -22.82
CA GLU A 192 3.49 -2.96 -23.20
C GLU A 192 2.59 -3.99 -22.52
N MET A 193 1.49 -3.53 -21.92
CA MET A 193 0.38 -4.36 -21.45
C MET A 193 -0.67 -4.44 -22.54
N LEU A 194 -0.99 -5.66 -22.96
CA LEU A 194 -1.84 -5.95 -24.11
C LEU A 194 -3.10 -6.69 -23.68
N SER A 195 -4.23 -6.32 -24.28
CA SER A 195 -5.48 -7.09 -24.30
C SER A 195 -5.80 -7.44 -25.75
N GLY A 196 -5.41 -8.65 -26.17
CA GLY A 196 -5.36 -8.99 -27.59
C GLY A 196 -4.32 -8.12 -28.32
N SER A 197 -4.75 -7.33 -29.30
CA SER A 197 -3.89 -6.38 -30.02
C SER A 197 -3.92 -4.94 -29.47
N GLU A 198 -4.78 -4.65 -28.48
CA GLU A 198 -4.88 -3.30 -27.89
C GLU A 198 -3.81 -3.10 -26.81
N VAL A 199 -3.03 -2.02 -26.91
CA VAL A 199 -2.10 -1.58 -25.86
C VAL A 199 -2.88 -0.79 -24.81
N LEU A 200 -3.05 -1.38 -23.63
CA LEU A 200 -3.73 -0.74 -22.50
C LEU A 200 -2.79 0.19 -21.72
N GLY A 201 -1.54 -0.19 -21.56
CA GLY A 201 -0.52 0.60 -20.88
C GLY A 201 0.86 0.33 -21.45
N ALA A 202 1.75 1.31 -21.38
CA ALA A 202 3.13 1.14 -21.78
C ALA A 202 4.08 1.94 -20.89
N CYS A 203 5.32 1.45 -20.78
CA CYS A 203 6.45 2.17 -20.22
C CYS A 203 7.56 2.26 -21.26
N ASP A 204 7.98 3.48 -21.58
CA ASP A 204 9.17 3.76 -22.37
C ASP A 204 10.32 4.14 -21.43
N THR A 205 11.47 3.49 -21.60
CA THR A 205 12.58 3.58 -20.66
C THR A 205 13.87 4.05 -21.33
N GLU A 206 14.41 5.16 -20.84
CA GLU A 206 15.78 5.60 -21.14
C GLU A 206 16.72 5.09 -20.06
N TYR A 207 17.94 4.68 -20.45
CA TYR A 207 18.94 4.12 -19.55
C TYR A 207 20.23 4.93 -19.56
N GLU A 208 20.90 4.92 -18.42
CA GLU A 208 22.26 5.43 -18.24
C GLU A 208 23.05 4.42 -17.38
N GLN A 209 24.38 4.49 -17.42
CA GLN A 209 25.22 3.67 -16.55
C GLN A 209 25.44 4.37 -15.21
N PHE A 210 25.08 3.69 -14.12
CA PHE A 210 25.39 4.07 -12.75
C PHE A 210 26.23 2.96 -12.13
N ASP A 211 27.43 3.29 -11.63
CA ASP A 211 28.38 2.32 -11.09
C ASP A 211 28.64 1.10 -12.01
N GLY A 212 28.69 1.36 -13.33
CA GLY A 212 28.93 0.32 -14.35
C GLY A 212 27.73 -0.59 -14.65
N LEU A 213 26.56 -0.33 -14.09
CA LEU A 213 25.32 -1.04 -14.38
C LEU A 213 24.37 -0.14 -15.17
N TRP A 214 23.76 -0.68 -16.23
CA TRP A 214 22.64 -0.04 -16.89
C TRP A 214 21.44 0.03 -15.95
N PHE A 215 20.94 1.23 -15.70
CA PHE A 215 19.78 1.49 -14.85
C PHE A 215 18.88 2.55 -15.49
N PRO A 216 17.54 2.51 -15.27
CA PRO A 216 16.65 3.51 -15.82
C PRO A 216 17.06 4.91 -15.37
N LYS A 217 17.27 5.80 -16.33
CA LYS A 217 17.41 7.25 -16.14
C LYS A 217 16.03 7.91 -16.10
N GLN A 218 15.15 7.48 -17.00
CA GLN A 218 13.80 8.01 -17.10
C GLN A 218 12.84 6.92 -17.55
N CYS A 219 11.67 6.87 -16.93
CA CYS A 219 10.56 6.01 -17.33
C CYS A 219 9.33 6.86 -17.58
N THR A 220 8.78 6.78 -18.78
CA THR A 220 7.55 7.47 -19.16
C THR A 220 6.45 6.44 -19.33
N PHE A 221 5.48 6.48 -18.42
CA PHE A 221 4.32 5.60 -18.44
C PHE A 221 3.18 6.25 -19.21
N SER A 222 2.45 5.44 -19.97
CA SER A 222 1.24 5.85 -20.68
C SER A 222 0.12 4.84 -20.45
N HIS A 223 -1.11 5.34 -20.46
CA HIS A 223 -2.33 4.54 -20.46
C HIS A 223 -3.14 4.91 -21.69
N ARG A 224 -3.42 3.93 -22.56
CA ARG A 224 -4.13 4.14 -23.84
C ARG A 224 -3.56 5.31 -24.64
N GLY A 225 -2.23 5.39 -24.73
CA GLY A 225 -1.50 6.42 -25.48
C GLY A 225 -1.38 7.79 -24.81
N SER A 226 -2.03 8.01 -23.66
CA SER A 226 -1.85 9.25 -22.88
C SER A 226 -0.80 9.07 -21.81
N THR A 227 0.22 9.95 -21.76
CA THR A 227 1.22 9.94 -20.69
C THR A 227 0.55 10.12 -19.34
N THR A 228 0.83 9.20 -18.42
CA THR A 228 0.28 9.20 -17.07
C THR A 228 1.33 9.61 -16.06
N VAL A 229 2.54 9.05 -16.09
CA VAL A 229 3.55 9.34 -15.06
C VAL A 229 4.92 9.37 -15.72
N THR A 230 5.78 10.29 -15.30
CA THR A 230 7.22 10.24 -15.59
C THR A 230 7.98 10.08 -14.28
N ILE A 231 8.86 9.10 -14.22
CA ILE A 231 9.84 8.94 -13.14
C ILE A 231 11.22 9.22 -13.71
N SER A 232 11.97 10.11 -13.07
CA SER A 232 13.34 10.46 -13.47
C SER A 232 14.31 10.17 -12.34
N VAL A 233 15.36 9.39 -12.60
CA VAL A 233 16.44 9.13 -11.66
C VAL A 233 17.48 10.24 -11.79
N LEU A 234 17.70 10.96 -10.69
CA LEU A 234 18.66 12.06 -10.61
C LEU A 234 20.06 11.54 -10.30
N SER A 235 20.15 10.61 -9.34
CA SER A 235 21.39 9.95 -8.96
C SER A 235 21.10 8.54 -8.46
N ALA A 236 22.05 7.63 -8.66
CA ALA A 236 21.99 6.27 -8.13
C ALA A 236 23.39 5.76 -7.80
N GLU A 237 23.51 5.11 -6.66
CA GLU A 237 24.72 4.40 -6.23
C GLU A 237 24.35 2.97 -5.90
N PHE A 238 25.19 2.01 -6.29
CA PHE A 238 24.92 0.58 -6.12
C PHE A 238 26.03 -0.15 -5.39
N ASN A 239 25.63 -1.06 -4.51
CA ASN A 239 26.54 -2.03 -3.86
C ASN A 239 27.76 -1.42 -3.16
N ARG A 240 27.62 -0.18 -2.66
CA ARG A 240 28.69 0.46 -1.89
C ARG A 240 28.94 -0.30 -0.57
N PRO A 241 30.19 -0.41 -0.11
CA PRO A 241 30.50 -1.04 1.19
C PRO A 241 29.77 -0.41 2.38
N GLU A 242 29.48 0.88 2.31
CA GLU A 242 28.77 1.66 3.32
C GLU A 242 27.24 1.51 3.26
N HIS A 243 26.68 0.93 2.19
CA HIS A 243 25.25 0.67 2.14
C HIS A 243 24.85 -0.35 3.22
N PRO A 244 23.74 -0.10 3.95
CA PRO A 244 23.25 -1.07 4.91
C PRO A 244 22.82 -2.36 4.20
N LYS A 245 23.13 -3.49 4.83
CA LYS A 245 22.76 -4.82 4.34
C LYS A 245 21.36 -5.25 4.78
N GLU A 246 20.74 -4.49 5.67
CA GLU A 246 19.37 -4.65 6.15
C GLU A 246 18.82 -3.26 6.46
N LEU A 247 17.54 -3.02 6.18
CA LEU A 247 16.85 -1.80 6.61
C LEU A 247 15.91 -2.14 7.75
N THR A 248 15.86 -1.28 8.75
CA THR A 248 15.09 -1.49 9.98
C THR A 248 14.18 -0.29 10.24
N PRO A 249 13.19 -0.39 11.14
CA PRO A 249 12.40 0.77 11.53
C PRO A 249 13.25 1.95 12.06
N LYS A 250 14.45 1.69 12.61
CA LYS A 250 15.41 2.74 13.00
C LYS A 250 15.81 3.62 11.82
N ASP A 251 15.93 3.05 10.63
CA ASP A 251 16.31 3.75 9.40
C ASP A 251 15.24 4.72 8.90
N LEU A 252 14.00 4.63 9.40
CA LEU A 252 12.97 5.65 9.20
C LEU A 252 13.26 6.93 10.02
N GLY A 253 14.22 6.90 10.93
CA GLY A 253 14.54 8.03 11.82
C GLY A 253 13.45 8.29 12.86
N MET A 254 12.70 7.26 13.25
CA MET A 254 11.80 7.32 14.40
C MET A 254 12.60 7.53 15.69
N VAL A 255 12.12 8.40 16.55
CA VAL A 255 12.72 8.62 17.88
C VAL A 255 12.20 7.58 18.88
N PRO A 256 12.98 7.21 19.91
CA PRO A 256 12.44 6.44 21.03
C PRO A 256 11.20 7.11 21.61
N GLY A 257 10.15 6.33 21.88
CA GLY A 257 8.83 6.79 22.31
C GLY A 257 7.80 6.95 21.21
N THR A 258 8.20 6.92 19.92
CA THR A 258 7.25 6.97 18.80
C THR A 258 6.20 5.86 18.94
N GLN A 259 4.94 6.25 18.97
CA GLN A 259 3.82 5.31 19.10
C GLN A 259 3.63 4.57 17.78
N VAL A 260 3.60 3.25 17.83
CA VAL A 260 3.45 2.42 16.63
C VAL A 260 2.11 1.72 16.69
N SER A 261 1.24 2.06 15.74
CA SER A 261 -0.06 1.45 15.57
C SER A 261 0.02 0.36 14.51
N HIS A 262 -0.33 -0.87 14.86
CA HIS A 262 -0.45 -1.99 13.94
C HIS A 262 -1.87 -2.53 13.99
N THR A 263 -2.41 -2.96 12.85
CA THR A 263 -3.75 -3.60 12.73
C THR A 263 -3.97 -4.78 13.68
N SER A 264 -2.93 -5.54 14.02
CA SER A 264 -3.00 -6.79 14.78
C SER A 264 -2.50 -6.66 16.23
N LEU A 265 -1.79 -5.58 16.56
CA LEU A 265 -1.15 -5.41 17.87
C LEU A 265 -1.91 -4.42 18.76
N GLN A 266 -1.78 -4.59 20.06
CA GLN A 266 -2.08 -3.53 21.02
C GLN A 266 -1.16 -2.32 20.76
N GLN A 267 -1.52 -1.13 21.26
CA GLN A 267 -0.68 0.04 21.11
C GLN A 267 0.74 -0.23 21.64
N THR A 268 1.74 -0.03 20.77
CA THR A 268 3.16 -0.24 21.09
C THR A 268 3.92 1.08 21.00
N ALA A 269 5.10 1.12 21.61
CA ALA A 269 6.07 2.19 21.49
C ALA A 269 7.39 1.65 20.93
N TRP A 270 8.02 2.46 20.08
CA TRP A 270 9.35 2.19 19.55
C TRP A 270 10.42 2.58 20.57
N THR A 271 11.32 1.66 20.91
CA THR A 271 12.40 1.91 21.89
C THR A 271 13.68 2.48 21.26
N GLY A 272 13.75 2.55 19.93
CA GLY A 272 15.01 2.73 19.19
C GLY A 272 15.59 1.43 18.62
N GLU A 273 15.16 0.28 19.15
CA GLU A 273 15.62 -1.05 18.73
C GLU A 273 14.48 -2.05 18.48
N LYS A 274 13.43 -2.00 19.31
CA LYS A 274 12.29 -2.91 19.25
C LYS A 274 10.98 -2.23 19.65
N LEU A 275 9.86 -2.87 19.31
CA LEU A 275 8.55 -2.51 19.84
C LEU A 275 8.34 -3.11 21.23
N ILE A 276 7.77 -2.32 22.15
CA ILE A 276 7.27 -2.79 23.44
C ILE A 276 5.83 -2.29 23.66
N PRO A 277 5.04 -2.92 24.55
CA PRO A 277 3.74 -2.37 24.93
C PRO A 277 3.85 -0.91 25.37
N LEU A 278 2.94 -0.06 24.92
CA LEU A 278 2.98 1.38 25.22
C LEU A 278 2.97 1.63 26.74
N ILE A 279 2.25 0.81 27.51
CA ILE A 279 2.21 0.92 28.97
C ILE A 279 3.58 0.68 29.62
N ASP A 280 4.36 -0.25 29.09
CA ASP A 280 5.70 -0.54 29.61
C ASP A 280 6.65 0.64 29.33
N TRP A 281 6.56 1.22 28.13
CA TRP A 281 7.30 2.45 27.81
C TRP A 281 6.98 3.59 28.77
N LEU A 282 5.69 3.83 29.04
CA LEU A 282 5.26 4.89 29.95
C LEU A 282 5.77 4.66 31.38
N ASN A 283 5.75 3.41 31.87
CA ASN A 283 6.29 3.06 33.18
C ASN A 283 7.81 3.30 33.24
N MET A 284 8.55 2.91 32.19
CA MET A 284 10.00 3.16 32.09
C MET A 284 10.30 4.67 32.07
N ALA A 285 9.51 5.46 31.34
CA ALA A 285 9.67 6.91 31.26
C ALA A 285 9.38 7.59 32.62
N GLU A 286 8.33 7.16 33.32
CA GLU A 286 7.99 7.66 34.67
C GLU A 286 9.08 7.29 35.70
N ALA A 287 9.66 6.10 35.58
CA ALA A 287 10.78 5.66 36.42
C ALA A 287 12.12 6.33 36.06
N GLY A 288 12.20 7.09 34.95
CA GLY A 288 13.44 7.71 34.47
C GLY A 288 14.43 6.71 33.87
N GLU A 289 13.98 5.53 33.47
CA GLU A 289 14.81 4.48 32.85
C GLU A 289 15.09 4.75 31.37
N VAL A 290 14.25 5.57 30.72
CA VAL A 290 14.40 5.99 29.32
C VAL A 290 14.36 7.51 29.20
N ASP A 291 15.14 8.04 28.26
CA ASP A 291 15.10 9.46 27.90
C ASP A 291 13.98 9.71 26.87
N ASN A 292 12.90 10.34 27.33
CA ASN A 292 11.75 10.68 26.49
C ASN A 292 11.85 12.08 25.87
N SER A 293 12.95 12.82 26.09
CA SER A 293 13.06 14.24 25.71
C SER A 293 12.90 14.47 24.20
N ALA A 294 13.44 13.58 23.37
CA ALA A 294 13.30 13.67 21.92
C ALA A 294 11.85 13.50 21.46
N TRP A 295 11.10 12.60 22.10
CA TRP A 295 9.68 12.40 21.82
C TRP A 295 8.82 13.54 22.36
N ASP A 296 9.10 14.01 23.58
CA ASP A 296 8.43 15.17 24.18
C ASP A 296 8.60 16.41 23.29
N GLU A 297 9.78 16.58 22.67
CA GLU A 297 10.03 17.64 21.70
C GLU A 297 9.21 17.48 20.42
N VAL A 298 9.07 16.26 19.89
CA VAL A 298 8.16 15.99 18.76
C VAL A 298 6.72 16.35 19.16
N VAL A 299 6.22 15.85 20.28
CA VAL A 299 4.87 16.13 20.78
C VAL A 299 4.63 17.62 20.97
N ARG A 300 5.57 18.31 21.62
CA ARG A 300 5.52 19.76 21.84
C ARG A 300 5.47 20.53 20.52
N ARG A 301 6.25 20.11 19.51
CA ARG A 301 6.18 20.69 18.16
C ARG A 301 4.83 20.41 17.51
N CYS A 302 4.28 19.20 17.60
CA CYS A 302 2.94 18.90 17.07
C CYS A 302 1.82 19.69 17.78
N GLN A 303 1.97 19.96 19.07
CA GLN A 303 1.01 20.72 19.87
C GLN A 303 1.13 22.24 19.67
N SER A 304 2.28 22.72 19.18
CA SER A 304 2.49 24.15 18.92
C SER A 304 1.48 24.70 17.90
N PRO A 305 0.89 25.89 18.12
CA PRO A 305 0.00 26.54 17.15
C PRO A 305 0.64 26.72 15.76
N THR A 306 1.96 26.89 15.72
CA THR A 306 2.80 27.06 14.51
C THR A 306 3.54 25.78 14.10
N GLY A 307 3.27 24.66 14.79
CA GLY A 307 3.93 23.39 14.57
C GLY A 307 3.67 22.81 13.18
N LEU A 308 4.73 22.33 12.55
CA LEU A 308 4.71 21.67 11.25
C LEU A 308 4.06 20.26 11.29
N GLY A 309 4.03 19.64 12.47
CA GLY A 309 3.44 18.32 12.74
C GLY A 309 1.91 18.28 12.83
N ARG A 310 1.19 19.20 12.18
CA ARG A 310 -0.27 19.05 12.02
C ARG A 310 -0.53 17.92 11.04
N TYR A 311 -1.27 16.89 11.48
CA TYR A 311 -1.81 15.91 10.54
C TYR A 311 -2.55 16.63 9.40
N PRO A 312 -2.25 16.31 8.12
CA PRO A 312 -2.96 16.91 7.01
C PRO A 312 -4.45 16.60 7.15
N LYS A 313 -5.29 17.64 7.03
CA LYS A 313 -6.76 17.52 7.04
C LYS A 313 -7.29 16.55 5.99
N VAL A 314 -6.50 16.22 4.97
CA VAL A 314 -6.84 15.36 3.82
C VAL A 314 -6.82 13.86 4.18
N VAL A 315 -6.49 13.51 5.43
CA VAL A 315 -7.13 12.32 6.03
C VAL A 315 -8.61 12.66 6.25
N ASN A 316 -9.33 12.72 5.12
CA ASN A 316 -10.75 13.00 4.99
C ASN A 316 -11.52 12.08 5.94
N ASP A 317 -12.43 12.67 6.70
CA ASP A 317 -13.42 11.94 7.51
C ASP A 317 -14.23 10.93 6.66
N ASP A 318 -14.24 11.11 5.33
CA ASP A 318 -14.92 10.22 4.36
C ASP A 318 -14.04 9.11 3.75
N PHE A 319 -12.71 9.23 3.67
CA PHE A 319 -11.88 8.21 2.98
C PHE A 319 -11.63 6.95 3.84
N LEU A 320 -11.91 7.03 5.14
CA LEU A 320 -11.81 5.90 6.07
C LEU A 320 -13.16 5.54 6.73
N GLY A 321 -14.29 6.12 6.29
CA GLY A 321 -15.58 5.92 6.95
C GLY A 321 -15.58 6.33 8.43
N LEU A 322 -14.66 7.23 8.81
CA LEU A 322 -14.33 7.54 10.19
C LEU A 322 -15.31 8.51 10.85
N THR A 323 -16.26 9.12 10.13
CA THR A 323 -17.32 9.94 10.79
C THR A 323 -18.02 9.14 11.90
N SER A 324 -18.33 7.87 11.64
CA SER A 324 -18.88 6.96 12.66
C SER A 324 -17.87 6.63 13.77
N VAL A 325 -16.61 6.42 13.43
CA VAL A 325 -15.56 6.06 14.41
C VAL A 325 -15.19 7.23 15.31
N VAL A 326 -15.10 8.45 14.77
CA VAL A 326 -14.89 9.70 15.49
C VAL A 326 -16.07 9.95 16.42
N ALA A 327 -17.30 9.79 15.94
CA ALA A 327 -18.49 9.95 16.77
C ALA A 327 -18.49 9.02 17.99
N ARG A 328 -17.99 7.78 17.85
CA ARG A 328 -17.94 6.77 18.93
C ARG A 328 -16.80 6.92 19.92
N LYS A 329 -15.77 7.71 19.61
CA LYS A 329 -14.55 7.83 20.41
C LYS A 329 -14.36 9.27 20.88
N PRO A 330 -14.78 9.62 22.12
CA PRO A 330 -14.68 10.99 22.63
C PRO A 330 -13.25 11.56 22.62
N GLY A 331 -12.21 10.71 22.65
CA GLY A 331 -10.82 11.12 22.48
C GLY A 331 -10.50 11.71 21.10
N LEU A 332 -11.21 11.30 20.05
CA LEU A 332 -11.05 11.84 18.69
C LEU A 332 -11.83 13.15 18.47
N TRP A 333 -12.71 13.54 19.40
CA TRP A 333 -13.47 14.79 19.28
C TRP A 333 -12.59 16.04 19.44
N GLU A 334 -11.42 15.89 20.07
CA GLU A 334 -10.42 16.96 20.15
C GLU A 334 -9.91 17.36 18.76
N ASP A 335 -9.56 16.36 17.94
CA ASP A 335 -9.11 16.59 16.57
C ASP A 335 -10.20 17.23 15.72
N TYR A 336 -11.45 16.76 15.87
CA TYR A 336 -12.61 17.37 15.21
C TYR A 336 -12.74 18.86 15.59
N THR A 337 -12.70 19.18 16.88
CA THR A 337 -12.82 20.57 17.39
C THR A 337 -11.67 21.44 16.91
N ARG A 338 -10.45 20.90 16.89
CA ARG A 338 -9.25 21.57 16.38
C ARG A 338 -9.40 21.90 14.89
N ARG A 339 -9.86 20.94 14.08
CA ARG A 339 -10.15 21.14 12.65
C ARG A 339 -11.26 22.17 12.44
N PHE A 340 -12.28 22.17 13.29
CA PHE A 340 -13.38 23.14 13.26
C PHE A 340 -12.88 24.57 13.53
N ILE A 341 -12.09 24.77 14.59
CA ILE A 341 -11.44 26.06 14.91
C ILE A 341 -10.64 26.58 13.71
N GLN A 342 -9.86 25.71 13.07
CA GLN A 342 -9.06 26.06 11.90
C GLN A 342 -9.91 26.39 10.67
N ARG A 343 -10.93 25.58 10.37
CA ARG A 343 -11.82 25.76 9.22
C ARG A 343 -12.49 27.13 9.22
N PHE A 344 -12.97 27.56 10.38
CA PHE A 344 -13.68 28.83 10.54
C PHE A 344 -12.78 29.97 11.02
N ARG A 345 -11.48 29.72 11.24
CA ARG A 345 -10.53 30.69 11.82
C ARG A 345 -11.11 31.36 13.07
N LEU A 346 -11.55 30.54 14.02
CA LEU A 346 -12.02 31.04 15.31
C LEU A 346 -10.85 31.71 16.03
N GLU A 347 -11.11 32.79 16.74
CA GLU A 347 -10.10 33.60 17.45
C GLU A 347 -10.54 33.92 18.88
N GLY A 348 -9.57 34.16 19.77
CA GLY A 348 -9.80 34.60 21.14
C GLY A 348 -10.85 33.77 21.88
N GLU A 349 -11.88 34.43 22.40
CA GLU A 349 -12.97 33.82 23.17
C GLU A 349 -13.72 32.71 22.41
N GLN A 350 -13.76 32.74 21.07
CA GLN A 350 -14.41 31.68 20.28
C GLN A 350 -13.66 30.34 20.43
N ILE A 351 -12.32 30.38 20.53
CA ILE A 351 -11.49 29.19 20.73
C ILE A 351 -11.76 28.61 22.12
N ASP A 352 -11.76 29.46 23.16
CA ASP A 352 -12.00 29.03 24.54
C ASP A 352 -13.40 28.42 24.69
N ARG A 353 -14.41 29.01 24.05
CA ARG A 353 -15.77 28.47 24.01
C ARG A 353 -15.85 27.14 23.26
N ALA A 354 -15.10 26.96 22.17
CA ALA A 354 -15.04 25.69 21.45
C ALA A 354 -14.47 24.57 22.33
N TRP A 355 -13.36 24.84 23.03
CA TRP A 355 -12.75 23.86 23.93
C TRP A 355 -13.58 23.58 25.18
N THR A 356 -14.25 24.60 25.73
CA THR A 356 -15.18 24.42 26.85
C THR A 356 -16.34 23.53 26.45
N HIS A 357 -16.97 23.82 25.29
CA HIS A 357 -18.06 23.01 24.75
C HIS A 357 -17.64 21.56 24.48
N LEU A 358 -16.42 21.34 23.97
CA LEU A 358 -15.86 20.00 23.82
C LEU A 358 -15.81 19.25 25.16
N LYS A 359 -15.23 19.86 26.20
CA LYS A 359 -15.10 19.23 27.53
C LYS A 359 -16.46 18.90 28.14
N GLU A 360 -17.44 19.79 27.99
CA GLU A 360 -18.82 19.57 28.43
C GLU A 360 -19.49 18.40 27.72
N CYS A 361 -19.19 18.18 26.43
CA CYS A 361 -19.68 17.03 25.68
C CYS A 361 -18.92 15.74 26.03
N GLN A 362 -17.60 15.80 26.20
CA GLN A 362 -16.77 14.64 26.51
C GLN A 362 -17.10 14.04 27.88
N LYS A 363 -17.38 14.87 28.89
CA LYS A 363 -17.69 14.41 30.25
C LYS A 363 -18.82 13.36 30.33
N PRO A 364 -20.05 13.63 29.82
CA PRO A 364 -21.12 12.62 29.82
C PRO A 364 -20.83 11.44 28.90
N ALA A 365 -20.09 11.65 27.80
CA ALA A 365 -19.72 10.56 26.89
C ALA A 365 -18.75 9.57 27.55
N TYR A 366 -17.75 10.06 28.27
CA TYR A 366 -16.83 9.22 29.04
C TYR A 366 -17.52 8.54 30.23
N ALA A 367 -18.42 9.24 30.93
CA ALA A 367 -19.19 8.63 32.01
C ALA A 367 -20.02 7.44 31.50
N TYR A 368 -20.67 7.58 30.35
CA TYR A 368 -21.41 6.50 29.71
C TYR A 368 -20.50 5.35 29.25
N LEU A 369 -19.36 5.66 28.63
CA LEU A 369 -18.37 4.64 28.23
C LEU A 369 -17.84 3.85 29.42
N ASP A 370 -17.59 4.50 30.55
CA ASP A 370 -17.10 3.85 31.76
C ASP A 370 -18.16 2.90 32.34
N GLU A 371 -19.43 3.34 32.37
CA GLU A 371 -20.57 2.52 32.79
C GLU A 371 -20.79 1.30 31.88
N GLN A 372 -20.65 1.47 30.55
CA GLN A 372 -20.88 0.40 29.57
C GLN A 372 -19.62 -0.40 29.21
N LYS A 373 -18.47 -0.10 29.83
CA LYS A 373 -17.16 -0.62 29.44
C LYS A 373 -17.11 -2.15 29.36
N SER A 374 -17.69 -2.83 30.35
CA SER A 374 -17.72 -4.31 30.41
C SER A 374 -18.58 -4.89 29.30
N VAL A 375 -19.77 -4.32 29.08
CA VAL A 375 -20.75 -4.78 28.08
C VAL A 375 -20.23 -4.58 26.66
N ILE A 376 -19.61 -3.42 26.39
CA ILE A 376 -18.98 -3.13 25.10
C ILE A 376 -17.82 -4.10 24.85
N ARG A 377 -16.93 -4.29 25.84
CA ARG A 377 -15.79 -5.20 25.70
C ARG A 377 -16.21 -6.64 25.46
N GLU A 378 -17.27 -7.09 26.13
CA GLU A 378 -17.83 -8.43 25.91
C GLU A 378 -18.37 -8.57 24.48
N ALA A 379 -19.15 -7.60 24.01
CA ALA A 379 -19.70 -7.61 22.65
C ALA A 379 -18.59 -7.54 21.57
N GLU A 380 -17.55 -6.72 21.77
CA GLU A 380 -16.39 -6.64 20.88
C GLU A 380 -15.59 -7.95 20.85
N ALA A 381 -15.39 -8.59 22.01
CA ALA A 381 -14.70 -9.87 22.11
C ALA A 381 -15.50 -11.01 21.44
N GLU A 382 -16.83 -11.04 21.64
CA GLU A 382 -17.71 -12.01 20.97
C GLU A 382 -17.68 -11.81 19.45
N ARG A 383 -17.75 -10.55 18.99
CA ARG A 383 -17.65 -10.20 17.57
C ARG A 383 -16.33 -10.65 16.96
N ALA A 384 -15.21 -10.37 17.63
CA ALA A 384 -13.88 -10.78 17.16
C ALA A 384 -13.76 -12.30 17.06
N LYS A 385 -14.33 -13.05 18.01
CA LYS A 385 -14.37 -14.52 17.97
C LYS A 385 -15.15 -15.04 16.76
N VAL A 386 -16.37 -14.53 16.53
CA VAL A 386 -17.21 -14.92 15.39
C VAL A 386 -16.53 -14.59 14.05
N ALA A 387 -15.91 -13.40 13.96
CA ALA A 387 -15.17 -12.99 12.77
C ALA A 387 -13.95 -13.90 12.48
N ALA A 388 -13.21 -14.29 13.53
CA ALA A 388 -12.08 -15.20 13.41
C ALA A 388 -12.51 -16.62 12.97
N GLU A 389 -13.65 -17.12 13.48
CA GLU A 389 -14.23 -18.40 13.03
C GLU A 389 -14.66 -18.34 11.56
N LEU A 390 -15.29 -17.24 11.14
CA LEU A 390 -15.66 -17.03 9.73
C LEU A 390 -14.43 -16.99 8.81
N ALA A 391 -13.38 -16.27 9.22
CA ALA A 391 -12.13 -16.18 8.46
C ALA A 391 -11.43 -17.55 8.32
N LYS A 392 -11.47 -18.41 9.35
CA LYS A 392 -10.95 -19.78 9.28
C LYS A 392 -11.69 -20.62 8.23
N ILE A 393 -13.02 -20.55 8.20
CA ILE A 393 -13.83 -21.25 7.18
C ILE A 393 -13.46 -20.76 5.77
N GLU A 394 -13.23 -19.47 5.58
CA GLU A 394 -12.83 -18.90 4.29
C GLU A 394 -11.40 -19.30 3.88
N ALA A 395 -10.47 -19.38 4.82
CA ALA A 395 -9.12 -19.87 4.61
C ALA A 395 -9.11 -21.37 4.22
N ASP A 396 -9.88 -22.22 4.90
CA ASP A 396 -9.96 -23.65 4.59
C ASP A 396 -10.54 -23.90 3.19
N ARG A 397 -11.49 -23.07 2.75
CA ARG A 397 -12.07 -23.14 1.40
C ARG A 397 -11.09 -22.73 0.30
N THR A 398 -10.16 -21.83 0.60
CA THR A 398 -9.16 -21.38 -0.39
C THR A 398 -7.94 -22.29 -0.45
N LYS A 399 -7.84 -23.29 0.43
CA LYS A 399 -6.80 -24.30 0.37
C LYS A 399 -7.07 -25.20 -0.84
N PRO A 400 -6.18 -25.21 -1.86
CA PRO A 400 -6.39 -26.05 -3.03
C PRO A 400 -6.52 -27.50 -2.57
N ALA A 401 -7.59 -28.18 -3.02
CA ALA A 401 -7.77 -29.60 -2.77
C ALA A 401 -6.48 -30.30 -3.17
N ALA A 402 -5.81 -30.95 -2.21
CA ALA A 402 -4.60 -31.69 -2.49
C ALA A 402 -4.94 -32.67 -3.61
N ASN A 403 -4.36 -32.44 -4.80
CA ASN A 403 -4.60 -33.31 -5.95
C ASN A 403 -4.40 -34.75 -5.49
N PRO A 404 -5.42 -35.62 -5.58
CA PRO A 404 -5.25 -37.00 -5.20
C PRO A 404 -4.10 -37.55 -6.05
N ALA A 405 -3.06 -38.04 -5.37
CA ALA A 405 -1.89 -38.59 -6.02
C ALA A 405 -2.34 -39.54 -7.14
N PRO A 406 -1.78 -39.44 -8.36
CA PRO A 406 -2.22 -40.25 -9.48
C PRO A 406 -2.18 -41.72 -9.06
N SER A 407 -3.36 -42.34 -9.01
CA SER A 407 -3.53 -43.76 -8.78
C SER A 407 -2.65 -44.50 -9.78
N ALA A 408 -1.64 -45.19 -9.29
CA ALA A 408 -0.75 -46.04 -10.07
C ALA A 408 -1.57 -47.19 -10.69
N GLY A 409 -2.14 -46.93 -11.86
CA GLY A 409 -2.76 -47.92 -12.72
C GLY A 409 -1.70 -48.80 -13.35
N ALA A 410 -1.71 -50.07 -12.95
CA ALA A 410 -0.92 -51.16 -13.50
C ALA A 410 -1.21 -51.34 -15.01
N GLY A 411 -0.21 -51.88 -15.71
CA GLY A 411 -0.09 -51.78 -17.17
C GLY A 411 -0.97 -52.71 -17.99
N THR A 412 -0.89 -52.54 -19.31
CA THR A 412 -0.87 -53.67 -20.25
C THR A 412 -0.17 -53.27 -21.55
N LYS A 413 0.42 -54.28 -22.18
CA LYS A 413 1.36 -54.31 -23.30
C LYS A 413 0.72 -54.17 -24.69
N ASP A 414 1.60 -53.90 -25.66
CA ASP A 414 1.65 -54.38 -27.06
C ASP A 414 0.39 -54.20 -27.95
N GLU A 415 0.51 -53.61 -29.14
CA GLU A 415 1.01 -54.21 -30.39
C GLU A 415 0.75 -53.28 -31.60
N THR A 416 1.57 -53.49 -32.63
CA THR A 416 1.59 -52.91 -33.98
C THR A 416 0.29 -52.99 -34.79
N SER A 417 0.03 -52.01 -35.70
CA SER A 417 -0.14 -52.24 -37.15
C SER A 417 -0.55 -50.97 -37.91
N ALA A 418 0.01 -50.83 -39.11
CA ALA A 418 -0.36 -49.86 -40.15
C ALA A 418 -1.74 -50.17 -40.77
N GLY A 419 -2.39 -49.15 -41.35
CA GLY A 419 -3.60 -49.31 -42.15
C GLY A 419 -4.22 -47.99 -42.59
N ASP A 420 -4.51 -47.90 -43.89
CA ASP A 420 -4.82 -46.74 -44.71
C ASP A 420 -6.31 -46.29 -44.65
N SER A 421 -6.52 -44.98 -44.83
CA SER A 421 -7.61 -44.35 -45.62
C SER A 421 -9.10 -44.33 -45.14
N PRO A 422 -9.94 -43.40 -45.69
CA PRO A 422 -10.95 -42.62 -44.94
C PRO A 422 -12.42 -42.90 -45.32
N GLN A 423 -13.38 -42.69 -44.39
CA GLN A 423 -14.74 -42.22 -44.72
C GLN A 423 -15.63 -41.87 -43.51
N GLU A 424 -16.26 -40.69 -43.64
CA GLU A 424 -17.61 -40.25 -43.25
C GLU A 424 -18.45 -40.91 -42.13
N ARG A 425 -18.94 -40.01 -41.26
CA ARG A 425 -20.28 -39.91 -40.64
C ARG A 425 -20.74 -41.06 -39.72
N SER A 426 -21.01 -40.73 -38.45
CA SER A 426 -22.38 -40.72 -37.88
C SER A 426 -22.36 -40.53 -36.34
N ALA A 427 -23.20 -39.61 -35.87
CA ALA A 427 -23.86 -39.54 -34.55
C ALA A 427 -23.05 -39.91 -33.28
N ALA A 428 -22.45 -38.90 -32.64
CA ALA A 428 -22.07 -38.98 -31.23
C ALA A 428 -23.24 -38.49 -30.35
N GLN A 429 -23.73 -39.39 -29.51
CA GLN A 429 -24.65 -39.15 -28.42
C GLN A 429 -24.15 -38.06 -27.48
N ALA A 430 -25.06 -37.16 -27.10
CA ALA A 430 -24.84 -36.24 -25.98
C ALA A 430 -24.64 -37.04 -24.69
N PRO A 431 -23.60 -36.76 -23.89
CA PRO A 431 -23.47 -37.33 -22.57
C PRO A 431 -24.56 -36.79 -21.64
N ASP A 432 -25.22 -37.70 -20.97
CA ASP A 432 -26.26 -37.49 -19.97
C ASP A 432 -25.72 -36.64 -18.79
N PRO A 433 -26.28 -35.45 -18.48
CA PRO A 433 -25.83 -34.61 -17.38
C PRO A 433 -26.50 -35.06 -16.08
N THR A 434 -26.21 -36.27 -15.64
CA THR A 434 -26.62 -36.79 -14.32
C THR A 434 -25.41 -37.17 -13.47
N GLY A 435 -24.35 -36.35 -13.52
CA GLY A 435 -23.33 -36.32 -12.48
C GLY A 435 -23.87 -35.50 -11.30
N ALA A 436 -24.44 -36.18 -10.31
CA ALA A 436 -24.81 -35.56 -9.04
C ALA A 436 -23.59 -34.85 -8.45
N GLN A 437 -23.57 -33.52 -8.50
CA GLN A 437 -22.55 -32.74 -7.82
C GLN A 437 -22.59 -33.10 -6.33
N PRO A 438 -21.43 -33.36 -5.69
CA PRO A 438 -21.38 -33.57 -4.26
C PRO A 438 -22.01 -32.35 -3.60
N THR A 439 -23.00 -32.62 -2.76
CA THR A 439 -23.83 -31.59 -2.15
C THR A 439 -22.98 -30.73 -1.21
N ASP A 440 -22.50 -29.58 -1.70
CA ASP A 440 -21.90 -28.44 -0.98
C ASP A 440 -22.82 -27.85 0.13
N ASN A 441 -23.98 -28.45 0.38
CA ASN A 441 -24.99 -27.96 1.32
C ASN A 441 -24.59 -28.13 2.80
N ALA A 442 -23.66 -29.03 3.14
CA ALA A 442 -23.30 -29.27 4.54
C ALA A 442 -22.48 -28.11 5.16
N GLU A 443 -21.62 -27.45 4.37
CA GLU A 443 -20.74 -26.36 4.83
C GLU A 443 -21.38 -24.96 4.67
N ALA A 444 -22.43 -24.84 3.86
CA ALA A 444 -23.14 -23.58 3.66
C ALA A 444 -23.89 -23.12 4.94
N LYS A 445 -24.38 -24.07 5.74
CA LYS A 445 -25.23 -23.79 6.92
C LYS A 445 -24.47 -23.15 8.09
N PRO A 446 -23.28 -23.63 8.50
CA PRO A 446 -22.48 -22.98 9.55
C PRO A 446 -22.05 -21.54 9.20
N ARG A 447 -21.68 -21.30 7.93
CA ARG A 447 -21.26 -19.97 7.48
C ARG A 447 -22.38 -18.94 7.57
N ALA A 448 -23.57 -19.28 7.10
CA ALA A 448 -24.73 -18.40 7.15
C ALA A 448 -25.11 -18.04 8.60
N ALA A 449 -25.04 -19.00 9.52
CA ALA A 449 -25.31 -18.76 10.94
C ALA A 449 -24.29 -17.81 11.59
N LEU A 450 -22.99 -17.96 11.29
CA LEU A 450 -21.94 -17.06 11.78
C LEU A 450 -22.09 -15.64 11.22
N GLN A 451 -22.45 -15.51 9.93
CA GLN A 451 -22.74 -14.21 9.31
C GLN A 451 -23.95 -13.53 9.97
N GLU A 452 -25.01 -14.28 10.25
CA GLU A 452 -26.18 -13.76 10.98
C GLU A 452 -25.82 -13.31 12.40
N GLN A 453 -25.01 -14.10 13.13
CA GLN A 453 -24.53 -13.74 14.45
C GLN A 453 -23.67 -12.48 14.43
N LEU A 454 -22.77 -12.37 13.44
CA LEU A 454 -21.93 -11.18 13.26
C LEU A 454 -22.79 -9.93 13.03
N GLY A 455 -23.84 -10.04 12.18
CA GLY A 455 -24.79 -8.95 11.96
C GLY A 455 -25.55 -8.53 13.23
N LYS A 456 -25.97 -9.48 14.07
CA LYS A 456 -26.61 -9.19 15.38
C LYS A 456 -25.65 -8.48 16.34
N LEU A 457 -24.38 -8.86 16.36
CA LEU A 457 -23.35 -8.23 17.19
C LEU A 457 -23.02 -6.82 16.72
N ASP A 458 -22.95 -6.59 15.41
CA ASP A 458 -22.79 -5.25 14.83
C ASP A 458 -23.97 -4.34 15.19
N GLU A 459 -25.21 -4.84 15.15
CA GLU A 459 -26.39 -4.08 15.58
C GLU A 459 -26.37 -3.79 17.09
N ARG A 460 -25.96 -4.76 17.91
CA ARG A 460 -25.81 -4.57 19.37
C ARG A 460 -24.77 -3.49 19.68
N LEU A 461 -23.60 -3.55 19.05
CA LEU A 461 -22.55 -2.55 19.24
C LEU A 461 -23.01 -1.17 18.76
N LYS A 462 -23.71 -1.09 17.63
CA LYS A 462 -24.30 0.16 17.16
C LYS A 462 -25.23 0.78 18.21
N LYS A 463 -26.12 0.00 18.82
CA LYS A 463 -27.03 0.46 19.89
C LYS A 463 -26.27 0.90 21.16
N LEU A 464 -25.21 0.18 21.52
CA LEU A 464 -24.36 0.55 22.66
C LEU A 464 -23.62 1.87 22.42
N TYR A 465 -23.21 2.16 21.18
CA TYR A 465 -22.50 3.39 20.86
C TYR A 465 -23.43 4.58 20.51
N GLU A 466 -24.70 4.33 20.21
CA GLU A 466 -25.70 5.34 19.82
C GLU A 466 -25.78 6.54 20.78
N PRO A 467 -25.76 6.40 22.11
CA PRO A 467 -25.80 7.56 23.02
C PRO A 467 -24.59 8.49 22.86
N ILE A 468 -23.41 7.94 22.55
CA ILE A 468 -22.18 8.72 22.34
C ILE A 468 -22.25 9.42 20.99
N GLU A 469 -22.69 8.72 19.94
CA GLU A 469 -22.94 9.31 18.62
C GLU A 469 -23.94 10.46 18.72
N ARG A 470 -25.01 10.30 19.51
CA ARG A 470 -25.99 11.38 19.76
C ARG A 470 -25.37 12.58 20.46
N ILE A 471 -24.46 12.41 21.42
CA ILE A 471 -23.75 13.55 22.02
C ILE A 471 -22.92 14.26 20.95
N PHE A 472 -22.22 13.52 20.10
CA PHE A 472 -21.42 14.10 19.02
C PHE A 472 -22.29 14.89 18.01
N GLU A 473 -23.32 14.24 17.45
CA GLU A 473 -24.17 14.77 16.39
C GLU A 473 -25.16 15.84 16.88
N GLU A 474 -25.78 15.64 18.05
CA GLU A 474 -26.84 16.52 18.56
C GLU A 474 -26.30 17.64 19.46
N LYS A 475 -25.12 17.47 20.07
CA LYS A 475 -24.55 18.48 21.01
C LYS A 475 -23.25 19.07 20.52
N LEU A 476 -22.23 18.27 20.21
CA LEU A 476 -20.91 18.80 19.86
C LEU A 476 -20.96 19.60 18.54
N LYS A 477 -21.39 18.97 17.43
CA LYS A 477 -21.45 19.66 16.12
C LYS A 477 -22.32 20.92 16.17
N PRO A 478 -23.55 20.90 16.70
CA PRO A 478 -24.40 22.08 16.69
C PRO A 478 -23.90 23.19 17.61
N GLY A 479 -23.24 22.86 18.73
CA GLY A 479 -22.65 23.87 19.60
C GLY A 479 -21.43 24.54 18.97
N LEU A 480 -20.57 23.77 18.30
CA LEU A 480 -19.44 24.33 17.53
C LEU A 480 -19.94 25.18 16.37
N ALA A 481 -20.97 24.73 15.62
CA ALA A 481 -21.55 25.45 14.49
C ALA A 481 -22.09 26.86 14.82
N LYS A 482 -22.36 27.16 16.11
CA LYS A 482 -22.82 28.48 16.58
C LYS A 482 -21.70 29.48 16.86
N LEU A 483 -20.44 29.02 16.90
CA LEU A 483 -19.29 29.85 17.29
C LEU A 483 -18.78 30.76 16.16
N PRO A 484 -18.68 30.30 14.89
CA PRO A 484 -18.26 31.16 13.80
C PRO A 484 -19.23 32.31 13.56
N THR A 485 -18.69 33.46 13.18
CA THR A 485 -19.49 34.59 12.66
C THR A 485 -19.97 34.29 11.24
N PRO A 486 -21.05 34.95 10.76
CA PRO A 486 -21.50 34.83 9.38
C PRO A 486 -20.37 35.11 8.38
N ALA A 487 -19.53 36.13 8.63
CA ALA A 487 -18.38 36.45 7.78
C ALA A 487 -17.34 35.30 7.75
N GLN A 488 -17.07 34.63 8.87
CA GLN A 488 -16.19 33.46 8.91
C GLN A 488 -16.80 32.26 8.15
N ILE A 489 -18.12 32.06 8.25
CA ILE A 489 -18.85 31.00 7.54
C ILE A 489 -18.81 31.26 6.03
N ASP A 490 -19.13 32.48 5.60
CA ASP A 490 -19.09 32.88 4.20
C ASP A 490 -17.66 32.81 3.65
N ALA A 491 -16.66 33.25 4.41
CA ALA A 491 -15.27 33.11 4.03
C ALA A 491 -14.85 31.64 3.89
N ALA A 492 -15.29 30.76 4.79
CA ALA A 492 -15.05 29.32 4.67
C ALA A 492 -15.73 28.73 3.43
N ARG A 493 -16.99 29.11 3.17
CA ARG A 493 -17.75 28.66 1.99
C ARG A 493 -17.13 29.17 0.69
N VAL A 494 -16.68 30.42 0.64
CA VAL A 494 -15.95 30.99 -0.51
C VAL A 494 -14.67 30.23 -0.74
N ARG A 495 -13.85 29.98 0.29
CA ARG A 495 -12.64 29.13 0.18
C ARG A 495 -12.92 27.72 -0.34
N GLU A 496 -14.06 27.15 0.01
CA GLU A 496 -14.49 25.82 -0.43
C GLU A 496 -15.08 25.83 -1.87
N SER A 497 -15.68 26.95 -2.28
CA SER A 497 -16.37 27.10 -3.58
C SER A 497 -15.51 27.73 -4.68
N GLU A 498 -14.42 28.44 -4.34
CA GLU A 498 -13.51 29.01 -5.32
C GLU A 498 -12.86 27.88 -6.11
N PRO A 499 -13.15 27.75 -7.43
CA PRO A 499 -12.44 26.79 -8.27
C PRO A 499 -10.99 27.19 -8.21
N ARG A 500 -10.16 26.29 -7.64
CA ARG A 500 -8.75 26.50 -7.33
C ARG A 500 -8.09 27.25 -8.50
N ARG A 501 -7.93 28.58 -8.36
CA ARG A 501 -7.38 29.41 -9.43
C ARG A 501 -5.92 29.00 -9.59
N ILE A 502 -5.66 28.25 -10.64
CA ILE A 502 -4.32 27.86 -11.05
C ILE A 502 -3.58 29.15 -11.38
N ILE A 503 -2.79 29.66 -10.43
CA ILE A 503 -1.82 30.71 -10.70
C ILE A 503 -0.78 30.05 -11.61
N ARG A 504 -0.95 30.23 -12.92
CA ARG A 504 0.10 29.91 -13.90
C ARG A 504 1.25 30.88 -13.62
N PRO A 505 2.46 30.41 -13.30
CA PRO A 505 3.60 31.30 -13.22
C PRO A 505 3.81 31.94 -14.61
N SER A 506 3.98 33.25 -14.61
CA SER A 506 4.29 34.09 -15.77
C SER A 506 5.69 33.82 -16.30
#